data_AF-A0A1I6KXX9-F1
#
_entry.id   AF-A0A1I6KXX9-F1
#
_cell.length_a   1.000
_cell.length_b   1.000
_cell.length_c   1.000
_cell.angle_alpha   90.00
_cell.angle_beta   90.00
_cell.angle_gamma   90.00
#
_symmetry.space_group_name_H-M   'P 1'
#
loop_
_entity.id
_entity.type
_entity.pdbx_description
1 polymer ?
#
loop_
_entity_poly.entity_id
_entity_poly.type
_entity_poly.pdbx_seq_one_letter_code
_entity_poly.pdbx_strand_id
1 'polypeptide(L)'
;MEIQLWREILDPYVLAVDEMVVKFNHIINEYRNAGGYSPIEQVNGRVKTISSILEKAQKKNISLEDIEDKIDDIAGIRIICQFVEDINKVVDLIKSRNDMEIKSEKDYINNRKESGYRSYHMIVFYTIQTLRGPKTIKAEIQIRTLAMNFWATVEHSLQYKYKENMPAHIRERLLTASEAIIVLDQEMSSVRGEIMDAQNSFRIKANIVADILTNIQNLYKVANKREVVKIQTEFFKIYKEGDLAQLERFNKELDIISEGYRAQSLK
;
A
#
# COMPACT_ATOMS: atom_id res chain seq x y z
N MET A 1 31.52 -17.20 8.28
CA MET A 1 30.57 -16.92 7.18
C MET A 1 31.04 -15.68 6.44
N GLU A 2 31.32 -15.80 5.15
CA GLU A 2 31.91 -14.72 4.35
C GLU A 2 30.84 -13.76 3.79
N ILE A 3 31.24 -12.54 3.42
CA ILE A 3 30.34 -11.51 2.86
C ILE A 3 29.62 -12.01 1.60
N GLN A 4 30.30 -12.80 0.77
CA GLN A 4 29.74 -13.36 -0.46
C GLN A 4 28.57 -14.31 -0.19
N LEU A 5 28.64 -15.09 0.90
CA LEU A 5 27.59 -16.03 1.28
C LEU A 5 26.30 -15.31 1.71
N TRP A 6 26.42 -14.18 2.41
CA TRP A 6 25.25 -13.40 2.85
C TRP A 6 24.47 -12.80 1.68
N ARG A 7 25.15 -12.35 0.62
CA ARG A 7 24.46 -11.91 -0.60
C ARG A 7 23.63 -13.04 -1.18
N GLU A 8 24.23 -14.21 -1.39
CA GLU A 8 23.52 -15.35 -1.96
C GLU A 8 22.31 -15.80 -1.11
N ILE A 9 22.40 -15.71 0.21
CA ILE A 9 21.28 -16.01 1.12
C ILE A 9 20.16 -14.98 0.98
N LEU A 10 20.51 -13.69 0.86
CA LEU A 10 19.54 -12.59 0.91
C LEU A 10 18.93 -12.21 -0.45
N ASP A 11 19.61 -12.50 -1.57
CA ASP A 11 19.11 -12.19 -2.92
C ASP A 11 17.69 -12.73 -3.18
N PRO A 12 17.35 -13.99 -2.80
CA PRO A 12 15.96 -14.47 -2.84
C PRO A 12 14.95 -13.59 -2.10
N TYR A 13 15.31 -13.07 -0.92
CA TYR A 13 14.42 -12.23 -0.12
C TYR A 13 14.25 -10.85 -0.74
N VAL A 14 15.28 -10.30 -1.40
CA VAL A 14 15.18 -9.04 -2.14
C VAL A 14 14.18 -9.19 -3.28
N LEU A 15 14.33 -10.24 -4.09
CA LEU A 15 13.41 -10.53 -5.19
C LEU A 15 11.97 -10.70 -4.71
N ALA A 16 11.75 -11.48 -3.64
CA ALA A 16 10.43 -11.67 -3.07
C ALA A 16 9.81 -10.34 -2.60
N VAL A 17 10.60 -9.48 -1.96
CA VAL A 17 10.12 -8.16 -1.52
C VAL A 17 9.68 -7.31 -2.71
N ASP A 18 10.51 -7.24 -3.76
CA ASP A 18 10.20 -6.44 -4.96
C ASP A 18 8.93 -6.95 -5.66
N GLU A 19 8.80 -8.26 -5.86
CA GLU A 19 7.61 -8.87 -6.46
C GLU A 19 6.34 -8.59 -5.64
N MET A 20 6.39 -8.79 -4.32
CA MET A 20 5.24 -8.55 -3.45
C MET A 20 4.85 -7.07 -3.42
N VAL A 21 5.82 -6.15 -3.37
CA VAL A 21 5.56 -4.71 -3.42
C VAL A 21 4.86 -4.33 -4.72
N VAL A 22 5.33 -4.83 -5.87
CA VAL A 22 4.68 -4.58 -7.16
C VAL A 22 3.25 -5.14 -7.17
N LYS A 23 3.05 -6.38 -6.71
CA LYS A 23 1.74 -7.04 -6.67
C LYS A 23 0.73 -6.27 -5.81
N PHE A 24 1.10 -5.84 -4.61
CA PHE A 24 0.19 -5.07 -3.76
C PHE A 24 -0.04 -3.64 -4.27
N ASN A 25 0.95 -2.99 -4.89
CA ASN A 25 0.73 -1.70 -5.55
C ASN A 25 -0.21 -1.83 -6.75
N HIS A 26 -0.19 -2.97 -7.45
CA HIS A 26 -1.14 -3.23 -8.54
C HIS A 26 -2.58 -3.24 -8.04
N ILE A 27 -2.85 -3.85 -6.88
CA ILE A 27 -4.19 -3.83 -6.25
C ILE A 27 -4.66 -2.39 -6.02
N ILE A 28 -3.78 -1.51 -5.51
CA ILE A 28 -4.12 -0.09 -5.35
C ILE A 28 -4.59 0.49 -6.69
N ASN A 29 -3.79 0.29 -7.74
CA ASN A 29 -4.06 0.82 -9.07
C ASN A 29 -5.35 0.24 -9.67
N GLU A 30 -5.66 -1.05 -9.48
CA GLU A 30 -6.92 -1.66 -9.92
C GLU A 30 -8.13 -0.96 -9.29
N TYR A 31 -8.09 -0.70 -7.97
CA TYR A 31 -9.13 0.09 -7.31
C TYR A 31 -9.22 1.51 -7.87
N ARG A 32 -8.08 2.19 -8.10
CA ARG A 32 -8.08 3.57 -8.65
C ARG A 32 -8.64 3.61 -10.08
N ASN A 33 -8.26 2.66 -10.91
CA ASN A 33 -8.71 2.57 -12.31
C ASN A 33 -10.20 2.26 -12.40
N ALA A 34 -10.74 1.48 -11.45
CA ALA A 34 -12.16 1.23 -11.31
C ALA A 34 -12.94 2.44 -10.72
N GLY A 35 -12.28 3.57 -10.47
CA GLY A 35 -12.88 4.76 -9.85
C GLY A 35 -13.21 4.57 -8.37
N GLY A 36 -12.68 3.52 -7.75
CA GLY A 36 -13.01 3.10 -6.39
C GLY A 36 -12.00 3.53 -5.33
N TYR A 37 -12.46 3.42 -4.09
CA TYR A 37 -11.65 3.50 -2.89
C TYR A 37 -10.81 2.23 -2.72
N SER A 38 -9.50 2.40 -2.48
CA SER A 38 -8.59 1.28 -2.21
C SER A 38 -8.46 1.09 -0.70
N PRO A 39 -8.60 -0.15 -0.16
CA PRO A 39 -8.30 -0.42 1.25
C PRO A 39 -6.81 -0.29 1.57
N ILE A 40 -5.94 -0.32 0.56
CA ILE A 40 -4.49 -0.12 0.68
C ILE A 40 -4.16 1.32 0.24
N GLU A 41 -3.49 2.07 1.12
CA GLU A 41 -3.00 3.42 0.83
C GLU A 41 -1.54 3.41 0.37
N GLN A 42 -0.68 2.64 1.06
CA GLN A 42 0.74 2.55 0.75
C GLN A 42 1.30 1.15 1.02
N VAL A 43 2.22 0.70 0.18
CA VAL A 43 2.97 -0.55 0.35
C VAL A 43 4.46 -0.24 0.39
N ASN A 44 5.12 -0.67 1.46
CA ASN A 44 6.57 -0.57 1.61
C ASN A 44 7.15 -1.97 1.81
N GLY A 45 8.30 -2.24 1.22
CA GLY A 45 9.01 -3.50 1.38
C GLY A 45 10.45 -3.28 1.85
N ARG A 46 10.99 -4.21 2.63
CA ARG A 46 12.42 -4.24 2.94
C ARG A 46 12.91 -5.64 3.26
N VAL A 47 14.19 -5.88 3.00
CA VAL A 47 14.93 -7.01 3.58
C VAL A 47 15.62 -6.55 4.86
N LYS A 48 15.59 -7.41 5.88
CA LYS A 48 16.24 -7.16 7.17
C LYS A 48 17.76 -7.06 6.97
N THR A 49 18.41 -6.12 7.65
CA THR A 49 19.88 -5.99 7.58
C THR A 49 20.56 -7.19 8.24
N ILE A 50 21.74 -7.57 7.75
CA ILE A 50 22.55 -8.67 8.30
C ILE A 50 22.76 -8.49 9.81
N SER A 51 23.07 -7.27 10.25
CA SER A 51 23.24 -6.95 11.68
C SER A 51 21.99 -7.28 12.51
N SER A 52 20.80 -6.90 12.04
CA SER A 52 19.55 -7.19 12.72
C SER A 52 19.12 -8.65 12.62
N ILE A 53 19.52 -9.38 11.57
CA ILE A 53 19.35 -10.84 11.48
C ILE A 53 20.20 -11.53 12.55
N LEU A 54 21.49 -11.19 12.62
CA LEU A 54 22.43 -11.75 13.60
C LEU A 54 22.02 -11.46 15.04
N GLU A 55 21.63 -10.21 15.34
CA GLU A 55 21.14 -9.83 16.68
C GLU A 55 19.90 -10.64 17.08
N LYS A 56 18.97 -10.85 16.13
CA LYS A 56 17.76 -11.66 16.37
C LYS A 56 18.08 -13.14 16.53
N ALA A 57 19.02 -13.66 15.75
CA ALA A 57 19.50 -15.04 15.86
C ALA A 57 20.14 -15.28 17.24
N GLN A 58 21.02 -14.38 17.67
CA GLN A 58 21.68 -14.44 18.98
C GLN A 58 20.66 -14.37 20.13
N LYS A 59 19.72 -13.42 20.08
CA LYS A 59 18.68 -13.27 21.11
C LYS A 59 17.78 -14.50 21.24
N LYS A 60 17.57 -15.24 20.15
CA LYS A 60 16.74 -16.45 20.10
C LYS A 60 17.56 -17.75 20.16
N ASN A 61 18.88 -17.67 20.34
CA ASN A 61 19.79 -18.81 20.31
C ASN A 61 19.63 -19.69 19.05
N ILE A 62 19.52 -19.05 17.88
CA ILE A 62 19.38 -19.67 16.56
C ILE A 62 20.78 -19.81 15.94
N SER A 63 21.11 -21.00 15.45
CA SER A 63 22.36 -21.25 14.71
C SER A 63 22.34 -20.54 13.35
N LEU A 64 23.51 -20.25 12.76
CA LEU A 64 23.57 -19.59 11.45
C LEU A 64 22.90 -20.41 10.34
N GLU A 65 22.97 -21.75 10.43
CA GLU A 65 22.39 -22.69 9.46
C GLU A 65 20.86 -22.70 9.54
N ASP A 66 20.29 -22.43 10.71
CA ASP A 66 18.84 -22.41 10.95
C ASP A 66 18.17 -21.05 10.64
N ILE A 67 18.92 -20.06 10.15
CA ILE A 67 18.40 -18.67 10.02
C ILE A 67 17.19 -18.61 9.09
N GLU A 68 17.28 -19.20 7.91
CA GLU A 68 16.20 -19.18 6.91
C GLU A 68 14.94 -19.87 7.47
N ASP A 69 15.11 -20.92 8.27
CA ASP A 69 14.03 -21.74 8.82
C ASP A 69 13.39 -21.14 10.07
N LYS A 70 14.15 -20.45 10.92
CA LYS A 70 13.66 -19.96 12.24
C LYS A 70 13.41 -18.46 12.31
N ILE A 71 13.89 -17.68 11.34
CA ILE A 71 13.60 -16.24 11.25
C ILE A 71 12.56 -16.02 10.15
N ASP A 72 11.38 -15.55 10.55
CA ASP A 72 10.22 -15.39 9.65
C ASP A 72 10.16 -14.00 8.96
N ASP A 73 10.87 -13.00 9.49
CA ASP A 73 10.81 -11.58 9.08
C ASP A 73 12.09 -11.12 8.37
N ILE A 74 12.73 -12.01 7.60
CA ILE A 74 13.87 -11.63 6.74
C ILE A 74 13.36 -10.74 5.59
N ALA A 75 12.31 -11.19 4.89
CA ALA A 75 11.50 -10.34 4.00
C ALA A 75 10.35 -9.73 4.79
N GLY A 76 10.24 -8.40 4.76
CA GLY A 76 9.20 -7.65 5.45
C GLY A 76 8.43 -6.75 4.50
N ILE A 77 7.12 -6.97 4.39
CA ILE A 77 6.17 -6.11 3.69
C ILE A 77 5.35 -5.35 4.72
N ARG A 78 5.14 -4.07 4.47
CA ARG A 78 4.25 -3.22 5.26
C ARG A 78 3.18 -2.63 4.38
N ILE A 79 1.94 -2.97 4.70
CA ILE A 79 0.75 -2.43 4.06
C ILE A 79 0.13 -1.41 5.02
N ILE A 80 -0.04 -0.19 4.53
CA ILE A 80 -0.66 0.90 5.26
C ILE A 80 -2.08 1.11 4.71
N CYS A 81 -3.05 1.06 5.59
CA CYS A 81 -4.46 1.33 5.32
C CYS A 81 -4.85 2.70 5.90
N GLN A 82 -5.86 3.34 5.34
CA GLN A 82 -6.37 4.59 5.90
C GLN A 82 -7.16 4.34 7.20
N PHE A 83 -7.98 3.28 7.23
CA PHE A 83 -8.84 2.95 8.37
C PHE A 83 -8.57 1.55 8.93
N VAL A 84 -9.02 1.30 10.16
CA VAL A 84 -8.85 0.00 10.84
C VAL A 84 -9.66 -1.09 10.16
N GLU A 85 -10.85 -0.78 9.65
CA GLU A 85 -11.74 -1.73 8.97
C GLU A 85 -11.13 -2.24 7.65
N ASP A 86 -10.29 -1.42 7.01
CA ASP A 86 -9.61 -1.82 5.78
C ASP A 86 -8.51 -2.85 6.03
N ILE A 87 -8.02 -2.98 7.28
CA ILE A 87 -7.06 -4.02 7.63
C ILE A 87 -7.67 -5.40 7.40
N ASN A 88 -8.93 -5.61 7.82
CA ASN A 88 -9.62 -6.88 7.59
C ASN A 88 -9.82 -7.15 6.09
N LYS A 89 -10.18 -6.12 5.31
CA LYS A 89 -10.29 -6.24 3.85
C LYS A 89 -8.97 -6.67 3.21
N VAL A 90 -7.84 -6.10 3.64
CA VAL A 90 -6.52 -6.49 3.15
C VAL A 90 -6.15 -7.91 3.56
N VAL A 91 -6.47 -8.33 4.78
CA VAL A 91 -6.29 -9.71 5.25
C VAL A 91 -7.07 -10.69 4.36
N ASP A 92 -8.34 -10.39 4.08
CA ASP A 92 -9.18 -11.21 3.21
C ASP A 92 -8.65 -11.25 1.77
N LEU A 93 -8.18 -10.12 1.25
CA LEU A 93 -7.52 -10.05 -0.05
C LEU A 93 -6.30 -10.97 -0.09
N ILE A 94 -5.44 -10.95 0.92
CA ILE A 94 -4.26 -11.82 1.02
C ILE A 94 -4.68 -13.30 1.11
N LYS A 95 -5.69 -13.62 1.92
CA LYS A 95 -6.25 -14.98 2.07
C LYS A 95 -6.82 -15.54 0.77
N SER A 96 -7.38 -14.69 -0.08
CA SER A 96 -7.94 -15.09 -1.36
C SER A 96 -6.89 -15.38 -2.44
N ARG A 97 -5.62 -15.05 -2.18
CA ARG A 97 -4.54 -15.23 -3.14
C ARG A 97 -4.10 -16.70 -3.22
N ASN A 98 -3.65 -17.07 -4.41
CA ASN A 98 -3.18 -18.40 -4.79
C ASN A 98 -1.68 -18.43 -5.10
N ASP A 99 -0.98 -17.29 -4.99
CA ASP A 99 0.47 -17.17 -5.20
C ASP A 99 1.26 -17.12 -3.88
N MET A 100 0.61 -17.31 -2.74
CA MET A 100 1.22 -17.41 -1.40
C MET A 100 0.38 -18.28 -0.48
N GLU A 101 1.02 -18.91 0.50
CA GLU A 101 0.34 -19.73 1.52
C GLU A 101 0.51 -19.09 2.89
N ILE A 102 -0.57 -19.04 3.69
CA ILE A 102 -0.52 -18.46 5.03
C ILE A 102 0.05 -19.47 6.03
N LYS A 103 1.21 -19.15 6.61
CA LYS A 103 1.84 -19.93 7.67
C LYS A 103 1.21 -19.65 9.04
N SER A 104 0.99 -18.38 9.37
CA SER A 104 0.46 -17.97 10.68
C SER A 104 0.00 -16.52 10.70
N GLU A 105 -0.95 -16.20 11.57
CA GLU A 105 -1.49 -14.85 11.74
C GLU A 105 -1.43 -14.42 13.20
N LYS A 106 -1.19 -13.13 13.45
CA LYS A 106 -1.21 -12.53 14.79
C LYS A 106 -1.92 -11.18 14.75
N ASP A 107 -3.04 -11.12 15.46
CA ASP A 107 -3.85 -9.91 15.57
C ASP A 107 -3.52 -9.15 16.86
N TYR A 108 -2.65 -8.13 16.74
CA TYR A 108 -2.35 -7.19 17.83
C TYR A 108 -3.28 -5.97 17.84
N ILE A 109 -4.30 -5.93 16.99
CA ILE A 109 -5.31 -4.86 16.99
C ILE A 109 -6.33 -5.18 18.08
N ASN A 110 -6.82 -6.42 18.08
CA ASN A 110 -7.75 -6.94 19.09
C ASN A 110 -7.02 -7.44 20.35
N ASN A 111 -5.82 -8.02 20.20
CA ASN A 111 -5.01 -8.51 21.33
C ASN A 111 -3.76 -7.64 21.54
N ARG A 112 -3.98 -6.42 22.05
CA ARG A 112 -2.91 -5.43 22.22
C ARG A 112 -1.82 -5.91 23.19
N LYS A 113 -0.57 -5.54 22.91
CA LYS A 113 0.52 -5.70 23.87
C LYS A 113 0.41 -4.64 24.98
N GLU A 114 0.96 -4.95 26.15
CA GLU A 114 1.07 -4.00 27.27
C GLU A 114 1.80 -2.70 26.89
N SER A 115 2.69 -2.76 25.88
CA SER A 115 3.40 -1.58 25.38
C SER A 115 2.52 -0.58 24.62
N GLY A 116 1.28 -0.93 24.28
CA GLY A 116 0.42 -0.15 23.37
C GLY A 116 0.59 -0.52 21.89
N TYR A 117 1.47 -1.48 21.57
CA TYR A 117 1.71 -1.89 20.19
C TYR A 117 0.46 -2.49 19.52
N ARG A 118 0.13 -1.98 18.32
CA ARG A 118 -0.98 -2.44 17.47
C ARG A 118 -0.53 -2.65 16.03
N SER A 119 -0.93 -3.77 15.43
CA SER A 119 -0.66 -4.16 14.04
C SER A 119 -1.36 -5.50 13.76
N TYR A 120 -1.64 -5.82 12.50
CA TYR A 120 -1.95 -7.19 12.09
C TYR A 120 -0.73 -7.80 11.40
N HIS A 121 -0.30 -8.99 11.82
CA HIS A 121 0.86 -9.68 11.22
C HIS A 121 0.43 -10.97 10.55
N MET A 122 0.87 -11.19 9.32
CA MET A 122 0.72 -12.44 8.60
C MET A 122 2.11 -12.93 8.20
N ILE A 123 2.43 -14.19 8.50
CA ILE A 123 3.60 -14.86 7.93
C ILE A 123 3.10 -15.71 6.78
N VAL A 124 3.71 -15.55 5.61
CA VAL A 124 3.37 -16.30 4.41
C VAL A 124 4.57 -17.05 3.87
N PHE A 125 4.33 -18.21 3.25
CA PHE A 125 5.26 -18.84 2.34
C PHE A 125 5.06 -18.27 0.94
N TYR A 126 6.16 -17.84 0.31
CA TYR A 126 6.15 -17.23 -1.01
C TYR A 126 7.22 -17.88 -1.88
N THR A 127 6.84 -18.35 -3.07
CA THR A 127 7.74 -19.05 -3.98
C THR A 127 8.17 -18.13 -5.10
N ILE A 128 9.46 -17.80 -5.13
CA ILE A 128 10.10 -17.03 -6.20
C ILE A 128 10.73 -17.96 -7.24
N GLN A 129 10.89 -17.46 -8.45
CA GLN A 129 11.64 -18.14 -9.50
C GLN A 129 13.06 -17.57 -9.57
N THR A 130 14.08 -18.40 -9.35
CA THR A 130 15.49 -18.00 -9.42
C THR A 130 16.22 -18.72 -10.55
N LEU A 131 17.44 -18.29 -10.88
CA LEU A 131 18.31 -18.99 -11.84
C LEU A 131 18.62 -20.44 -11.41
N ARG A 132 18.55 -20.74 -10.11
CA ARG A 132 18.79 -22.09 -9.55
C ARG A 132 17.49 -22.91 -9.42
N GLY A 133 16.38 -22.40 -9.93
CA GLY A 133 15.04 -22.98 -9.80
C GLY A 133 14.14 -22.25 -8.80
N PRO A 134 12.92 -22.78 -8.56
CA PRO A 134 11.99 -22.21 -7.60
C PRO A 134 12.54 -22.31 -6.18
N LYS A 135 12.40 -21.23 -5.39
CA LYS A 135 12.74 -21.21 -3.97
C LYS A 135 11.56 -20.66 -3.17
N THR A 136 11.11 -21.42 -2.18
CA THR A 136 10.09 -20.97 -1.23
C THR A 136 10.76 -20.32 -0.03
N ILE A 137 10.35 -19.10 0.29
CA ILE A 137 10.83 -18.34 1.45
C ILE A 137 9.66 -17.94 2.35
N LYS A 138 9.98 -17.43 3.53
CA LYS A 138 9.00 -16.81 4.43
C LYS A 138 9.07 -15.29 4.33
N ALA A 139 7.91 -14.65 4.27
CA ALA A 139 7.78 -13.21 4.33
C ALA A 139 6.78 -12.82 5.43
N GLU A 140 7.10 -11.77 6.17
CA GLU A 140 6.20 -11.15 7.14
C GLU A 140 5.49 -9.97 6.48
N ILE A 141 4.15 -9.99 6.47
CA ILE A 141 3.30 -8.89 6.04
C ILE A 141 2.69 -8.24 7.29
N GLN A 142 3.01 -6.97 7.50
CA GLN A 142 2.47 -6.15 8.57
C GLN A 142 1.44 -5.18 8.00
N ILE A 143 0.21 -5.23 8.49
CA ILE A 143 -0.90 -4.37 8.05
C ILE A 143 -1.25 -3.41 9.20
N ARG A 144 -1.28 -2.11 8.92
CA ARG A 144 -1.41 -1.03 9.91
C ARG A 144 -2.19 0.17 9.36
N THR A 145 -2.76 0.98 10.24
CA THR A 145 -3.15 2.36 9.87
C THR A 145 -1.92 3.28 9.80
N LEU A 146 -2.08 4.48 9.22
CA LEU A 146 -1.02 5.50 9.24
C LEU A 146 -0.57 5.81 10.68
N ALA A 147 -1.53 5.96 11.60
CA ALA A 147 -1.28 6.30 12.99
C ALA A 147 -0.54 5.17 13.72
N MET A 148 -0.98 3.91 13.56
CA MET A 148 -0.27 2.74 14.08
C MET A 148 1.18 2.65 13.57
N ASN A 149 1.39 2.92 12.27
CA ASN A 149 2.72 2.88 11.69
C ASN A 149 3.63 3.98 12.23
N PHE A 150 3.12 5.20 12.42
CA PHE A 150 3.86 6.30 13.04
C PHE A 150 4.32 5.91 14.45
N TRP A 151 3.38 5.48 15.30
CA TRP A 151 3.69 5.08 16.67
C TRP A 151 4.73 3.95 16.74
N ALA A 152 4.53 2.88 15.97
CA ALA A 152 5.44 1.74 15.98
C ALA A 152 6.83 2.08 15.43
N THR A 153 6.95 3.08 14.55
CA THR A 153 8.25 3.56 14.06
C THR A 153 9.00 4.33 15.15
N VAL A 154 8.30 5.19 15.89
CA VAL A 154 8.86 5.93 17.02
C VAL A 154 9.26 4.97 18.14
N GLU A 155 8.36 4.06 18.51
CA GLU A 155 8.59 3.08 19.57
C GLU A 155 9.79 2.18 19.25
N HIS A 156 9.88 1.64 18.04
CA HIS A 156 11.02 0.82 17.62
C HIS A 156 12.35 1.60 17.68
N SER A 157 12.35 2.88 17.30
CA SER A 157 13.56 3.72 17.37
C SER A 157 14.01 3.95 18.81
N LEU A 158 13.06 4.16 19.73
CA LEU A 158 13.35 4.31 21.16
C LEU A 158 13.78 2.99 21.78
N GLN A 159 13.14 1.87 21.44
CA GLN A 159 13.58 0.54 21.87
C GLN A 159 15.01 0.25 21.40
N TYR A 160 15.37 0.62 20.17
CA TYR A 160 16.74 0.41 19.69
C TYR A 160 17.76 1.25 20.48
N LYS A 161 17.44 2.52 20.78
CA LYS A 161 18.31 3.42 21.53
C LYS A 161 18.49 2.99 23.00
N TYR A 162 17.39 2.66 23.66
CA TYR A 162 17.38 2.40 25.11
C TYR A 162 17.46 0.92 25.47
N LYS A 163 17.24 0.02 24.50
CA LYS A 163 17.13 -1.43 24.72
C LYS A 163 16.20 -1.74 25.89
N GLU A 164 16.67 -2.46 26.89
CA GLU A 164 15.90 -2.82 28.09
C GLU A 164 15.82 -1.68 29.13
N ASN A 165 16.62 -0.62 28.96
CA ASN A 165 16.76 0.49 29.91
C ASN A 165 15.91 1.71 29.55
N MET A 166 14.74 1.51 28.94
CA MET A 166 13.84 2.63 28.61
C MET A 166 13.34 3.33 29.90
N PRO A 167 13.50 4.66 30.04
CA PRO A 167 12.98 5.38 31.20
C PRO A 167 11.46 5.26 31.33
N ALA A 168 10.96 5.17 32.57
CA ALA A 168 9.54 4.99 32.85
C ALA A 168 8.66 6.10 32.24
N HIS A 169 9.08 7.36 32.35
CA HIS A 169 8.34 8.50 31.77
C HIS A 169 8.24 8.43 30.23
N ILE A 170 9.19 7.79 29.54
CA ILE A 170 9.12 7.59 28.08
C ILE A 170 8.11 6.47 27.76
N ARG A 171 8.14 5.37 28.51
CA ARG A 171 7.16 4.27 28.36
C ARG A 171 5.73 4.77 28.58
N GLU A 172 5.52 5.57 29.61
CA GLU A 172 4.21 6.17 29.91
C GLU A 172 3.74 7.07 28.75
N ARG A 173 4.61 7.96 28.24
CA ARG A 173 4.30 8.79 27.07
C ARG A 173 3.97 7.99 25.82
N LEU A 174 4.69 6.88 25.57
CA LEU A 174 4.38 5.98 24.46
C LEU A 174 3.01 5.33 24.63
N LEU A 175 2.68 4.88 25.84
CA LEU A 175 1.37 4.30 26.13
C LEU A 175 0.25 5.31 25.93
N THR A 176 0.38 6.53 26.47
CA THR A 176 -0.60 7.61 26.26
C THR A 176 -0.75 7.96 24.78
N ALA A 177 0.35 8.02 24.03
CA ALA A 177 0.29 8.26 22.59
C ALA A 177 -0.42 7.13 21.84
N SER A 178 -0.24 5.88 22.25
CA SER A 178 -0.97 4.73 21.70
C SER A 178 -2.47 4.86 21.97
N GLU A 179 -2.87 5.28 23.16
CA GLU A 179 -4.28 5.49 23.51
C GLU A 179 -4.90 6.63 22.69
N ALA A 180 -4.19 7.74 22.51
CA ALA A 180 -4.65 8.84 21.65
C ALA A 180 -4.86 8.39 20.19
N ILE A 181 -4.01 7.49 19.68
CA ILE A 181 -4.17 6.93 18.33
C ILE A 181 -5.42 6.06 18.22
N ILE A 182 -5.77 5.31 19.27
CA ILE A 182 -7.03 4.53 19.28
C ILE A 182 -8.21 5.47 19.11
N VAL A 183 -8.24 6.57 19.88
CA VAL A 183 -9.32 7.56 19.80
C VAL A 183 -9.34 8.20 18.42
N LEU A 184 -8.19 8.61 17.87
CA LEU A 184 -8.11 9.17 16.52
C LEU A 184 -8.65 8.21 15.46
N ASP A 185 -8.20 6.95 15.46
CA ASP A 185 -8.68 5.93 14.51
C ASP A 185 -10.20 5.73 14.65
N GLN A 186 -10.74 5.73 15.87
CA GLN A 186 -12.19 5.59 16.12
C GLN A 186 -13.00 6.79 15.60
N GLU A 187 -12.54 8.01 15.86
CA GLU A 187 -13.20 9.22 15.36
C GLU A 187 -13.21 9.23 13.83
N MET A 188 -12.08 8.90 13.19
CA MET A 188 -12.00 8.84 11.73
C MET A 188 -12.85 7.71 11.14
N SER A 189 -12.96 6.57 11.82
CA SER A 189 -13.88 5.49 11.45
C SER A 189 -15.35 5.93 11.48
N SER A 190 -15.75 6.81 12.42
CA SER A 190 -17.13 7.27 12.52
C SER A 190 -17.61 8.09 11.30
N VAL A 191 -16.69 8.82 10.67
CA VAL A 191 -16.94 9.64 9.47
C VAL A 191 -16.43 8.99 8.18
N ARG A 192 -16.05 7.70 8.24
CA ARG A 192 -15.44 6.96 7.12
C ARG A 192 -16.28 6.98 5.85
N GLY A 193 -17.60 6.82 5.97
CA GLY A 193 -18.52 6.82 4.83
C GLY A 193 -18.44 8.13 4.04
N GLU A 194 -18.55 9.26 4.74
CA GLU A 194 -18.46 10.59 4.15
C GLU A 194 -17.09 10.85 3.51
N ILE A 195 -16.00 10.41 4.16
CA ILE A 195 -14.65 10.51 3.61
C ILE A 195 -14.53 9.71 2.31
N MET A 196 -15.02 8.46 2.30
CA MET A 196 -14.97 7.60 1.13
C MET A 196 -15.79 8.18 -0.03
N ASP A 197 -16.99 8.70 0.23
CA ASP A 197 -17.84 9.32 -0.79
C ASP A 197 -17.19 10.57 -1.39
N ALA A 198 -16.62 11.44 -0.55
CA ALA A 198 -15.90 12.62 -1.00
C ALA A 198 -14.66 12.27 -1.84
N GLN A 199 -13.87 11.28 -1.41
CA GLN A 199 -12.69 10.81 -2.14
C GLN A 199 -13.07 10.18 -3.49
N ASN A 200 -14.13 9.36 -3.54
CA ASN A 200 -14.62 8.74 -4.76
C ASN A 200 -15.10 9.81 -5.75
N SER A 201 -15.91 10.77 -5.29
CA SER A 201 -16.40 11.88 -6.11
C SER A 201 -15.24 12.71 -6.71
N PHE A 202 -14.23 13.03 -5.89
CA PHE A 202 -13.03 13.74 -6.37
C PHE A 202 -12.26 12.94 -7.43
N ARG A 203 -12.09 11.63 -7.22
CA ARG A 203 -11.39 10.75 -8.17
C ARG A 203 -12.13 10.60 -9.48
N ILE A 204 -13.44 10.38 -9.44
CA ILE A 204 -14.30 10.30 -10.63
C ILE A 204 -14.15 11.60 -11.44
N LYS A 205 -14.25 12.76 -10.78
CA LYS A 205 -14.05 14.06 -11.43
C LYS A 205 -12.66 14.18 -12.08
N ALA A 206 -11.60 13.77 -11.39
CA ALA A 206 -10.23 13.84 -11.91
C ALA A 206 -10.01 12.94 -13.13
N ASN A 207 -10.55 11.72 -13.10
CA ASN A 207 -10.46 10.76 -14.21
C ASN A 207 -11.20 11.29 -15.45
N ILE A 208 -12.44 11.77 -15.29
CA ILE A 208 -13.22 12.39 -16.38
C ILE A 208 -12.45 13.54 -17.01
N VAL A 209 -11.85 14.41 -16.20
CA VAL A 209 -11.06 15.55 -16.70
C VAL A 209 -9.83 15.06 -17.48
N ALA A 210 -9.14 14.02 -17.02
CA ALA A 210 -8.01 13.45 -17.73
C ALA A 210 -8.40 12.82 -19.08
N ASP A 211 -9.52 12.11 -19.12
CA ASP A 211 -10.06 11.50 -20.34
C ASP A 211 -10.44 12.58 -21.37
N ILE A 212 -11.16 13.62 -20.93
CA ILE A 212 -11.52 14.77 -21.77
C ILE A 212 -10.26 15.41 -22.38
N LEU A 213 -9.25 15.70 -21.56
CA LEU A 213 -8.02 16.34 -22.03
C LEU A 213 -7.25 15.45 -23.02
N THR A 214 -7.22 14.14 -22.77
CA THR A 214 -6.60 13.16 -23.67
C THR A 214 -7.33 13.11 -25.02
N ASN A 215 -8.65 13.09 -25.02
CA ASN A 215 -9.46 13.12 -26.23
C ASN A 215 -9.29 14.43 -27.01
N ILE A 216 -9.29 15.59 -26.35
CA ILE A 216 -9.00 16.88 -26.99
C ILE A 216 -7.61 16.87 -27.63
N GLN A 217 -6.59 16.34 -26.94
CA GLN A 217 -5.23 16.23 -27.48
C GLN A 217 -5.18 15.32 -28.71
N ASN A 218 -5.90 14.21 -28.71
CA ASN A 218 -5.99 13.32 -29.88
C ASN A 218 -6.72 13.99 -31.05
N LEU A 219 -7.79 14.74 -30.78
CA LEU A 219 -8.50 15.50 -31.81
C LEU A 219 -7.63 16.57 -32.47
N TYR A 220 -6.71 17.21 -31.72
CA TYR A 220 -5.74 18.13 -32.31
C TYR A 220 -4.88 17.48 -33.42
N LYS A 221 -4.71 16.16 -33.43
CA LYS A 221 -3.93 15.43 -34.44
C LYS A 221 -4.72 15.16 -35.74
N VAL A 222 -6.05 15.10 -35.67
CA VAL A 222 -6.90 14.56 -36.77
C VAL A 222 -8.05 15.47 -37.21
N ALA A 223 -8.50 16.38 -36.34
CA ALA A 223 -9.67 17.22 -36.57
C ALA A 223 -9.30 18.68 -36.91
N ASN A 224 -10.29 19.48 -37.31
CA ASN A 224 -10.08 20.89 -37.64
C ASN A 224 -9.73 21.71 -36.39
N LYS A 225 -8.61 22.44 -36.43
CA LYS A 225 -8.15 23.29 -35.31
C LYS A 225 -9.23 24.23 -34.75
N ARG A 226 -10.11 24.78 -35.60
CA ARG A 226 -11.19 25.67 -35.14
C ARG A 226 -12.26 24.92 -34.33
N GLU A 227 -12.56 23.68 -34.68
CA GLU A 227 -13.49 22.84 -33.92
C GLU A 227 -12.89 22.43 -32.58
N VAL A 228 -11.62 21.99 -32.58
CA VAL A 228 -10.96 21.60 -31.33
C VAL A 228 -10.84 22.76 -30.35
N VAL A 229 -10.59 23.99 -30.83
CA VAL A 229 -10.59 25.20 -29.99
C VAL A 229 -11.99 25.49 -29.39
N LYS A 230 -13.08 25.22 -30.12
CA LYS A 230 -14.44 25.36 -29.58
C LYS A 230 -14.70 24.34 -28.47
N ILE A 231 -14.39 23.06 -28.72
CA ILE A 231 -14.51 21.97 -27.74
C ILE A 231 -13.71 22.32 -26.47
N GLN A 232 -12.47 22.80 -26.64
CA GLN A 232 -11.62 23.20 -25.52
C GLN A 232 -12.22 24.38 -24.72
N THR A 233 -12.80 25.37 -25.40
CA THR A 233 -13.43 26.54 -24.76
C THR A 233 -14.66 26.13 -23.94
N GLU A 234 -15.46 25.23 -24.49
CA GLU A 234 -16.64 24.67 -23.81
C GLU A 234 -16.25 23.84 -22.58
N PHE A 235 -15.25 22.96 -22.72
CA PHE A 235 -14.68 22.23 -21.58
C PHE A 235 -14.26 23.16 -20.44
N PHE A 236 -13.50 24.24 -20.74
CA PHE A 236 -13.06 25.17 -19.70
C PHE A 236 -14.22 25.90 -19.01
N LYS A 237 -15.30 26.19 -19.73
CA LYS A 237 -16.52 26.78 -19.15
C LYS A 237 -17.16 25.81 -18.15
N ILE A 238 -17.41 24.57 -18.58
CA ILE A 238 -18.02 23.51 -17.75
C ILE A 238 -17.14 23.23 -16.51
N TYR A 239 -15.81 23.11 -16.72
CA TYR A 239 -14.87 22.86 -15.64
C TYR A 239 -14.91 23.96 -14.56
N LYS A 240 -15.07 25.24 -14.95
CA LYS A 240 -15.16 26.37 -14.04
C LYS A 240 -16.47 26.40 -13.23
N GLU A 241 -17.58 25.94 -13.82
CA GLU A 241 -18.87 25.81 -13.13
C GLU A 241 -18.85 24.71 -12.06
N GLY A 242 -17.98 23.70 -12.25
CA GLY A 242 -17.68 22.69 -11.23
C GLY A 242 -18.69 21.55 -11.12
N ASP A 243 -19.70 21.53 -12.00
CA ASP A 243 -20.77 20.52 -12.07
C ASP A 243 -20.26 19.19 -12.68
N LEU A 244 -20.26 18.14 -11.85
CA LEU A 244 -19.82 16.80 -12.26
C LEU A 244 -20.73 16.19 -13.33
N ALA A 245 -22.05 16.42 -13.26
CA ALA A 245 -22.99 15.84 -14.22
C ALA A 245 -22.82 16.45 -15.62
N GLN A 246 -22.48 17.73 -15.69
CA GLN A 246 -22.13 18.38 -16.96
C GLN A 246 -20.80 17.84 -17.52
N LEU A 247 -19.78 17.64 -16.68
CA LEU A 247 -18.52 17.05 -17.10
C LEU A 247 -18.71 15.63 -17.65
N GLU A 248 -19.54 14.81 -17.01
CA GLU A 248 -19.86 13.46 -17.50
C GLU A 248 -20.58 13.48 -18.85
N ARG A 249 -21.55 14.38 -19.03
CA ARG A 249 -22.25 14.54 -20.32
C ARG A 249 -21.30 14.98 -21.42
N PHE A 250 -20.48 15.99 -21.14
CA PHE A 250 -19.49 16.49 -22.08
C PHE A 250 -18.48 15.42 -22.47
N ASN A 251 -18.00 14.61 -21.51
CA ASN A 251 -17.08 13.50 -21.82
C ASN A 251 -17.69 12.49 -22.79
N LYS A 252 -18.96 12.09 -22.57
CA LYS A 252 -19.66 11.17 -23.47
C LYS A 252 -19.85 11.73 -24.87
N GLU A 253 -20.20 13.02 -24.99
CA GLU A 253 -20.32 13.69 -26.29
C GLU A 253 -18.96 13.74 -27.01
N LEU A 254 -17.90 14.04 -26.27
CA LEU A 254 -16.54 14.09 -26.81
C LEU A 254 -16.03 12.73 -27.25
N ASP A 255 -16.38 11.65 -26.54
CA ASP A 255 -16.06 10.27 -26.95
C ASP A 255 -16.68 9.95 -28.32
N ILE A 256 -17.97 10.27 -28.51
CA ILE A 256 -18.68 10.06 -29.79
C ILE A 256 -18.00 10.85 -30.93
N ILE A 257 -17.63 12.11 -30.68
CA ILE A 257 -16.90 12.92 -31.65
C ILE A 257 -15.55 12.29 -31.97
N SER A 258 -14.82 11.82 -30.96
CA SER A 258 -13.49 11.22 -31.10
C SER A 258 -13.53 9.90 -31.88
N GLU A 259 -14.58 9.09 -31.72
CA GLU A 259 -14.85 7.90 -32.53
C GLU A 259 -15.08 8.24 -34.00
N GLY A 260 -15.90 9.26 -34.27
CA GLY A 260 -16.17 9.74 -35.64
C GLY A 260 -14.91 10.14 -36.41
N TYR A 261 -13.91 10.68 -35.70
CA TYR A 261 -12.61 11.05 -36.26
C TYR A 261 -11.56 9.92 -36.26
N ARG A 262 -11.90 8.70 -35.79
CA ARG A 262 -10.95 7.59 -35.54
C ARG A 262 -9.77 7.98 -34.63
N ALA A 263 -9.93 9.02 -33.81
CA ALA A 263 -8.88 9.63 -33.01
C ALA A 263 -8.41 8.75 -31.85
N GLN A 264 -9.25 7.82 -31.39
CA GLN A 264 -8.98 6.90 -30.26
C GLN A 264 -7.82 5.92 -30.51
N SER A 265 -7.39 5.71 -31.77
CA SER A 265 -6.37 4.72 -32.14
C SER A 265 -4.92 5.24 -32.09
N LEU A 266 -4.73 6.53 -31.79
CA LEU A 266 -3.42 7.18 -31.75
C LEU A 266 -2.82 7.10 -30.34
N LYS A 267 -2.27 5.93 -29.98
CA LYS A 267 -1.38 5.80 -28.81
C LYS A 267 -0.11 6.62 -28.97
#